data_AF-G4YNP5-F1
#
_entry.id   AF-G4YNP5-F1
#
_cell.length_a   1.000
_cell.length_b   1.000
_cell.length_c   1.000
_cell.angle_alpha   90.00
_cell.angle_beta   90.00
_cell.angle_gamma   90.00
#
_symmetry.space_group_name_H-M   'P 1'
#
loop_
_entity.id
_entity.type
_entity.pdbx_description
1 polymer ?
#
loop_
_entity_poly.entity_id
_entity_poly.type
_entity_poly.pdbx_seq_one_letter_code
_entity_poly.pdbx_strand_id
1 'polypeptide(L)'
;RKQRCSYPECAKPYLSGGKCRGHGGGYQCRHPGCTNLRQQQNGGKCCGHGGGQRCSYPGCTKLGRVGSKCCAHGGRRRCSHPGCSKYGIFHFNLRGKHATSL
;
A
#
# COMPACT_ATOMS: atom_id res chain seq x y z
N ARG A 1 10.42 6.90 17.36
CA ARG A 1 10.79 5.47 17.45
C ARG A 1 9.52 4.64 17.60
N LYS A 2 9.28 3.59 16.79
CA LYS A 2 8.10 2.72 16.97
C LYS A 2 8.39 1.74 18.12
N GLN A 3 7.45 1.58 19.05
CA GLN A 3 7.58 0.62 20.17
C GLN A 3 7.52 -0.82 19.66
N ARG A 4 7.90 -1.77 20.50
CA ARG A 4 7.79 -3.20 20.18
C ARG A 4 6.39 -3.72 20.48
N CYS A 5 6.05 -4.82 19.83
CA CYS A 5 4.83 -5.56 20.12
C CYS A 5 4.80 -6.00 21.60
N SER A 6 3.62 -5.97 22.21
CA SER A 6 3.37 -6.37 23.59
C SER A 6 3.48 -7.88 23.84
N TYR A 7 3.63 -8.68 22.78
CA TYR A 7 3.82 -10.11 22.92
C TYR A 7 5.27 -10.38 23.32
N PRO A 8 5.52 -11.19 24.37
CA PRO A 8 6.87 -11.60 24.73
C PRO A 8 7.56 -12.21 23.50
N GLU A 9 8.85 -11.93 23.33
CA GLU A 9 9.69 -12.40 22.21
C GLU A 9 9.37 -11.81 20.83
N CYS A 10 8.35 -10.96 20.69
CA CYS A 10 8.05 -10.33 19.42
C CYS A 10 8.87 -9.05 19.19
N ALA A 11 9.94 -9.15 18.41
CA ALA A 11 10.77 -8.00 18.02
C ALA A 11 10.13 -7.06 16.98
N LYS A 12 8.93 -7.39 16.46
CA LYS A 12 8.25 -6.58 15.45
C LYS A 12 7.72 -5.27 16.07
N PRO A 13 7.71 -4.15 15.31
CA PRO A 13 7.14 -2.90 15.79
C PRO A 13 5.63 -3.05 16.01
N TYR A 14 5.12 -2.43 17.07
CA TYR A 14 3.68 -2.30 17.29
C TYR A 14 3.05 -1.33 16.28
N LEU A 15 1.80 -1.59 15.92
CA LEU A 15 1.02 -0.75 15.02
C LEU A 15 -0.09 -0.02 15.78
N SER A 16 -1.04 -0.77 16.34
CA SER A 16 -2.14 -0.27 17.17
C SER A 16 -2.44 -1.28 18.28
N GLY A 17 -3.02 -0.81 19.38
CA GLY A 17 -3.40 -1.68 20.51
C GLY A 17 -2.23 -2.47 21.12
N GLY A 18 -1.00 -1.93 21.03
CA GLY A 18 0.20 -2.58 21.53
C GLY A 18 0.68 -3.80 20.73
N LYS A 19 0.02 -4.18 19.63
CA LYS A 19 0.33 -5.43 18.89
C LYS A 19 0.96 -5.15 17.52
N CYS A 20 1.71 -6.11 16.98
CA CYS A 20 2.23 -6.04 15.61
C CYS A 20 1.23 -6.60 14.60
N ARG A 21 1.49 -6.43 13.30
CA ARG A 21 0.62 -6.92 12.21
C ARG A 21 0.23 -8.40 12.34
N GLY A 22 1.16 -9.25 12.75
CA GLY A 22 0.91 -10.69 12.91
C GLY A 22 0.08 -11.03 14.15
N HIS A 23 0.14 -10.19 15.17
CA HIS A 23 -0.56 -10.40 16.44
C HIS A 23 -1.85 -9.55 16.54
N GLY A 24 -2.46 -9.18 15.40
CA GLY A 24 -3.71 -8.41 15.37
C GLY A 24 -3.54 -6.89 15.53
N GLY A 25 -2.31 -6.40 15.48
CA GLY A 25 -2.01 -4.97 15.44
C GLY A 25 -2.30 -4.35 14.08
N GLY A 26 -2.91 -3.16 14.10
CA GLY A 26 -3.31 -2.42 12.92
C GLY A 26 -4.81 -2.11 12.92
N TYR A 27 -5.29 -1.60 11.80
CA TYR A 27 -6.70 -1.26 11.66
C TYR A 27 -7.41 -2.43 11.00
N GLN A 28 -8.45 -2.98 11.62
CA GLN A 28 -9.26 -4.04 11.01
C GLN A 28 -10.27 -3.46 10.01
N CYS A 29 -10.68 -4.23 9.02
CA CYS A 29 -11.77 -3.81 8.14
C CYS A 29 -13.09 -3.73 8.95
N ARG A 30 -13.85 -2.64 8.83
CA ARG A 30 -15.18 -2.49 9.46
C ARG A 30 -16.26 -3.32 8.76
N HIS A 31 -15.94 -3.99 7.66
CA HIS A 31 -16.89 -4.87 6.98
C HIS A 31 -17.19 -6.08 7.88
N PRO A 32 -18.48 -6.41 8.12
CA PRO A 32 -18.86 -7.58 8.91
C PRO A 32 -18.19 -8.85 8.38
N GLY A 33 -17.63 -9.66 9.28
CA GLY A 33 -16.92 -10.90 8.94
C GLY A 33 -15.53 -10.73 8.31
N CYS A 34 -15.03 -9.51 8.13
CA CYS A 34 -13.74 -9.30 7.49
C CYS A 34 -12.59 -9.20 8.49
N THR A 35 -11.70 -10.20 8.50
CA THR A 35 -10.48 -10.23 9.31
C THR A 35 -9.30 -9.50 8.66
N ASN A 36 -9.48 -8.99 7.43
CA ASN A 36 -8.42 -8.29 6.73
C ASN A 36 -8.08 -6.96 7.39
N LEU A 37 -6.80 -6.64 7.38
CA LEU A 37 -6.32 -5.34 7.83
C LEU A 37 -6.57 -4.28 6.75
N ARG A 38 -7.04 -3.12 7.19
CA ARG A 38 -7.10 -1.90 6.39
C ARG A 38 -5.87 -1.04 6.65
N GLN A 39 -5.54 -0.19 5.68
CA GLN A 39 -4.65 0.92 5.95
C GLN A 39 -5.38 1.96 6.81
N GLN A 40 -4.64 2.72 7.62
CA GLN A 40 -5.20 3.81 8.41
C GLN A 40 -6.00 4.80 7.55
N GLN A 41 -5.49 5.09 6.36
CA GLN A 41 -6.02 6.07 5.40
C GLN A 41 -7.26 5.56 4.63
N ASN A 42 -7.65 4.29 4.78
CA ASN A 42 -8.68 3.66 3.94
C ASN A 42 -10.13 3.87 4.44
N GLY A 43 -10.39 4.90 5.26
CA GLY A 43 -11.75 5.29 5.66
C GLY A 43 -12.58 4.21 6.39
N GLY A 44 -11.94 3.16 6.91
CA GLY A 44 -12.64 2.10 7.65
C GLY A 44 -12.74 0.74 6.95
N LYS A 45 -12.40 0.61 5.66
CA LYS A 45 -12.52 -0.67 4.93
C LYS A 45 -11.17 -1.15 4.37
N CYS A 46 -10.99 -2.44 4.13
CA CYS A 46 -9.79 -2.97 3.46
C CYS A 46 -9.85 -2.71 1.94
N CYS A 47 -8.74 -2.89 1.22
CA CYS A 47 -8.67 -2.63 -0.23
C CYS A 47 -9.71 -3.40 -1.07
N GLY A 48 -10.04 -4.64 -0.67
CA GLY A 48 -11.07 -5.44 -1.32
C GLY A 48 -12.49 -4.88 -1.11
N HIS A 49 -12.75 -4.28 0.06
CA HIS A 49 -14.09 -3.82 0.46
C HIS A 49 -14.31 -2.32 0.28
N GLY A 50 -13.60 -1.65 -0.62
CA GLY A 50 -13.80 -0.20 -0.84
C GLY A 50 -12.71 0.70 -0.25
N GLY A 51 -11.80 0.14 0.53
CA GLY A 51 -10.78 0.89 1.24
C GLY A 51 -9.68 1.49 0.36
N GLY A 52 -9.38 2.76 0.60
CA GLY A 52 -8.28 3.50 -0.02
C GLY A 52 -8.74 4.39 -1.16
N GLN A 53 -7.89 5.33 -1.54
CA GLN A 53 -8.22 6.35 -2.53
C GLN A 53 -8.42 5.71 -3.91
N ARG A 54 -9.59 5.93 -4.52
CA ARG A 54 -9.90 5.45 -5.88
C ARG A 54 -9.21 6.32 -6.92
N CYS A 55 -9.08 5.76 -8.12
CA CYS A 55 -8.63 6.51 -9.26
C CYS A 55 -9.58 7.69 -9.51
N SER A 56 -9.05 8.91 -9.59
CA SER A 56 -9.80 10.14 -9.88
C SER A 56 -10.36 10.19 -11.31
N TYR A 57 -10.16 9.14 -12.10
CA TYR A 57 -10.61 9.07 -13.49
C TYR A 57 -12.07 8.58 -13.49
N PRO A 58 -12.98 9.25 -14.20
CA PRO A 58 -14.41 8.91 -14.20
C PRO A 58 -14.62 7.47 -14.65
N GLY A 59 -15.47 6.73 -13.93
CA GLY A 59 -15.73 5.30 -14.20
C GLY A 59 -14.61 4.33 -13.81
N CYS A 60 -13.47 4.80 -13.29
CA CYS A 60 -12.39 3.92 -12.88
C CYS A 60 -12.56 3.40 -11.45
N THR A 61 -12.79 2.09 -11.31
CA THR A 61 -12.88 1.43 -10.00
C THR A 61 -11.52 1.03 -9.43
N LYS A 62 -10.43 1.22 -10.18
CA LYS A 62 -9.07 0.84 -9.73
C LYS A 62 -8.59 1.75 -8.60
N LEU A 63 -7.68 1.22 -7.78
CA LEU A 63 -7.07 1.99 -6.69
C LEU A 63 -6.11 3.06 -7.25
N GLY A 64 -6.28 4.29 -6.76
CA GLY A 64 -5.36 5.38 -6.99
C GLY A 64 -4.06 5.15 -6.23
N ARG A 65 -2.94 5.57 -6.81
CA ARG A 65 -1.61 5.51 -6.20
C ARG A 65 -1.06 6.93 -6.06
N VAL A 66 -0.31 7.38 -7.06
CA VAL A 66 0.25 8.72 -7.10
C VAL A 66 -0.81 9.67 -7.65
N GLY A 67 -1.00 10.82 -6.98
CA GLY A 67 -1.88 11.88 -7.45
C GLY A 67 -3.29 11.38 -7.71
N SER A 68 -3.76 10.44 -6.88
CA SER A 68 -5.12 9.88 -6.96
C SER A 68 -5.42 9.13 -8.25
N LYS A 69 -4.45 8.82 -9.12
CA LYS A 69 -4.69 8.08 -10.37
C LYS A 69 -4.17 6.65 -10.26
N CYS A 70 -4.78 5.71 -10.98
CA CYS A 70 -4.28 4.33 -11.06
C CYS A 70 -3.11 4.24 -12.04
N CYS A 71 -2.40 3.11 -12.10
CA CYS A 71 -1.26 2.93 -13.01
C CYS A 71 -1.60 3.19 -14.50
N ALA A 72 -2.80 2.77 -14.94
CA ALA A 72 -3.29 3.01 -16.29
C ALA A 72 -3.55 4.50 -16.57
N HIS A 73 -4.06 5.22 -15.56
CA HIS A 73 -4.41 6.64 -15.68
C HIS A 73 -3.30 7.59 -15.19
N GLY A 74 -2.03 7.16 -15.17
CA GLY A 74 -0.89 8.03 -14.87
C GLY A 74 -0.44 8.04 -13.39
N GLY A 75 -0.99 7.18 -12.55
CA GLY A 75 -0.60 6.98 -11.14
C GLY A 75 0.71 6.24 -10.92
N ARG A 76 1.69 6.42 -11.81
CA ARG A 76 2.98 5.74 -11.78
C ARG A 76 4.08 6.67 -11.25
N ARG A 77 4.97 6.13 -10.43
CA ARG A 77 6.15 6.88 -9.98
C ARG A 77 7.17 6.91 -11.12
N ARG A 78 7.49 8.11 -11.58
CA ARG A 78 8.78 8.52 -12.14
C ARG A 78 9.94 7.83 -11.42
N CYS A 79 10.92 7.44 -12.21
CA CYS A 79 12.14 6.87 -11.70
C CYS A 79 12.84 7.87 -10.77
N SER A 80 13.48 7.37 -9.70
CA SER A 80 14.28 8.16 -8.77
C SER A 80 15.73 8.36 -9.22
N HIS A 81 16.14 7.79 -10.36
CA HIS A 81 17.50 7.90 -10.88
C HIS A 81 17.72 9.26 -11.57
N PRO A 82 18.81 9.99 -11.26
CA PRO A 82 19.11 11.28 -11.89
C PRO A 82 19.25 11.13 -13.41
N GLY A 83 18.58 11.99 -14.18
CA GLY A 83 18.55 11.92 -15.65
C GLY A 83 17.59 10.87 -16.24
N CYS A 84 16.84 10.12 -15.41
CA CYS A 84 15.90 9.12 -15.91
C CYS A 84 14.47 9.68 -16.05
N SER A 85 14.07 10.00 -17.28
CA SER A 85 12.71 10.47 -17.61
C SER A 85 11.69 9.32 -17.75
N LYS A 86 12.06 8.08 -17.40
CA LYS A 86 11.16 6.93 -17.52
C LYS A 86 10.19 6.87 -16.35
N TYR A 87 8.93 6.55 -16.65
CA TYR A 87 7.93 6.19 -15.65
C TYR A 87 7.98 4.69 -15.40
N GLY A 88 7.91 4.25 -14.14
CA GLY A 88 7.86 2.83 -13.81
C GLY A 88 6.61 2.18 -14.41
N ILE A 89 6.79 1.38 -15.46
CA ILE A 89 5.76 0.50 -16.01
C ILE A 89 5.68 -0.75 -15.15
N PHE A 90 4.53 -1.02 -14.53
CA PHE A 90 4.28 -2.27 -13.83
C PHE A 90 3.92 -3.34 -14.88
N HIS A 91 4.92 -3.91 -15.56
CA HIS A 91 4.72 -5.21 -16.21
C HIS A 91 4.52 -6.25 -15.11
N PHE A 92 3.55 -7.15 -15.30
CA PHE A 92 3.05 -8.11 -14.31
C PHE A 92 4.13 -9.09 -13.78
N ASN A 93 5.39 -9.03 -14.27
CA ASN A 93 6.46 -9.95 -13.90
C ASN A 93 7.91 -9.39 -13.89
N LEU A 94 8.15 -8.08 -13.72
CA LEU A 94 9.53 -7.57 -13.56
C LEU A 94 9.65 -6.64 -12.35
N ARG A 95 10.00 -7.22 -11.19
CA ARG A 95 10.55 -6.45 -10.07
C ARG A 95 11.95 -5.99 -10.45
N GLY A 96 12.05 -4.75 -10.88
CA GLY A 96 13.28 -3.97 -10.97
C GLY A 96 14.24 -4.43 -12.05
N LYS A 97 14.42 -3.61 -13.10
CA LYS A 97 15.71 -3.48 -13.78
C LYS A 97 15.86 -2.03 -14.24
N HIS A 98 16.55 -1.20 -13.44
CA HIS A 98 17.62 -0.45 -14.08
C HIS A 98 18.61 -1.53 -14.48
N ALA A 99 18.51 -2.03 -15.71
CA ALA A 99 19.65 -2.70 -16.30
C ALA A 99 20.68 -1.59 -16.44
N THR A 100 21.63 -1.55 -15.50
CA THR A 100 22.91 -0.90 -15.74
C THR A 100 23.52 -1.66 -16.91
N SER A 101 23.25 -1.22 -18.13
CA SER A 101 24.12 -1.54 -19.25
C SER A 101 25.46 -0.89 -18.91
N LEU A 102 26.42 -1.74 -18.53
CA LEU A 102 27.82 -1.45 -18.75
C LEU A 102 28.05 -1.18 -20.23
#